data_AF-A0AAV4NGL3-F1
#
_entry.id   AF-A0AAV4NGL3-F1
#
_cell.length_a   1.000
_cell.length_b   1.000
_cell.length_c   1.000
_cell.angle_alpha   90.00
_cell.angle_beta   90.00
_cell.angle_gamma   90.00
#
_symmetry.space_group_name_H-M   'P 1'
#
loop_
_entity.id
_entity.type
_entity.pdbx_description
1 polymer ?
#
loop_
_entity_poly.entity_id
_entity_poly.type
_entity_poly.pdbx_seq_one_letter_code
_entity_poly.pdbx_strand_id
1 'polypeptide(L)' 'MADKDAVEERVINEEYKIWKKNTPFLYDLVMTHALEWPSLTAQWLPDVTKPEGKDYSIHRLILGDTYIR' A
#
# COMPACT_ATOMS: atom_id res chain seq x y z
N MET A 1 -28.90 -10.10 -3.11
CA MET A 1 -27.73 -9.47 -2.46
C MET A 1 -26.44 -10.01 -3.06
N ALA A 2 -26.17 -11.32 -2.97
CA ALA A 2 -24.96 -11.96 -3.50
C ALA A 2 -24.59 -11.64 -4.97
N ASP A 3 -25.58 -11.45 -5.85
CA ASP A 3 -25.34 -11.09 -7.25
C ASP A 3 -24.78 -9.66 -7.43
N LYS A 4 -25.18 -8.73 -6.56
CA LYS A 4 -24.66 -7.34 -6.58
C LYS A 4 -23.22 -7.29 -6.10
N ASP A 5 -22.92 -8.00 -5.02
CA ASP A 5 -21.57 -8.05 -4.43
C ASP A 5 -20.57 -8.67 -5.43
N ALA A 6 -20.98 -9.71 -6.16
CA ALA A 6 -20.15 -10.33 -7.20
C ALA A 6 -19.91 -9.43 -8.41
N VAL A 7 -20.91 -8.63 -8.82
CA VAL A 7 -20.74 -7.64 -9.89
C VAL A 7 -19.79 -6.53 -9.43
N GLU A 8 -19.94 -6.05 -8.21
CA GLU A 8 -19.07 -5.01 -7.64
C GLU A 8 -17.61 -5.47 -7.55
N GLU A 9 -17.35 -6.68 -7.03
CA GLU A 9 -16.00 -7.24 -6.95
C GLU A 9 -15.34 -7.38 -8.35
N ARG A 10 -16.12 -7.73 -9.37
CA ARG A 10 -15.62 -7.79 -10.75
C ARG A 10 -15.23 -6.43 -11.27
N VAL A 11 -16.05 -5.40 -11.03
CA VAL A 11 -15.74 -4.02 -11.44
C VAL A 11 -14.47 -3.54 -10.74
N ILE A 12 -14.37 -3.71 -9.42
CA ILE A 12 -13.18 -3.33 -8.64
C ILE A 12 -11.91 -3.99 -9.21
N ASN A 13 -11.99 -5.28 -9.55
CA ASN A 13 -10.86 -6.01 -10.13
C ASN A 13 -10.46 -5.52 -11.54
N GLU A 14 -11.44 -5.16 -12.38
CA GLU A 14 -11.17 -4.62 -13.73
C GLU A 14 -10.53 -3.22 -13.64
N GLU A 15 -11.07 -2.35 -12.79
CA GLU A 15 -10.53 -1.01 -12.55
C GLU A 15 -9.11 -1.07 -11.96
N TYR A 16 -8.86 -1.96 -11.00
CA TYR A 16 -7.52 -2.18 -10.44
C TYR A 16 -6.52 -2.60 -11.52
N LYS A 17 -6.90 -3.48 -12.44
CA LYS A 17 -6.03 -3.92 -13.54
C LYS A 17 -5.71 -2.77 -14.51
N ILE A 18 -6.68 -1.93 -14.82
CA ILE A 18 -6.47 -0.75 -15.67
C ILE A 18 -5.55 0.25 -14.97
N TRP A 19 -5.83 0.58 -13.70
CA TRP A 19 -4.98 1.43 -12.88
C TRP A 19 -3.54 0.91 -12.86
N LYS A 20 -3.34 -0.38 -12.59
CA LYS A 20 -2.02 -1.02 -12.54
C LYS A 20 -1.25 -0.93 -13.85
N LYS A 21 -1.92 -1.05 -15.01
CA LYS A 21 -1.28 -0.84 -16.31
C LYS A 21 -0.83 0.61 -16.52
N ASN A 22 -1.56 1.56 -15.94
CA ASN A 22 -1.31 2.98 -16.09
C ASN A 22 -0.33 3.56 -15.06
N THR A 23 0.06 2.81 -14.00
CA THR A 23 0.93 3.35 -12.95
C THR A 23 2.25 3.96 -13.44
N PRO A 24 2.94 3.42 -14.48
CA PRO A 24 4.18 4.04 -14.97
C PRO A 24 3.98 5.44 -15.59
N PHE A 25 2.76 5.77 -15.99
CA PHE A 25 2.41 7.10 -16.51
C PHE A 25 1.88 8.04 -15.41
N LEU A 26 1.46 7.50 -14.28
CA LEU A 26 0.77 8.24 -13.21
C LEU A 26 1.66 8.57 -12.01
N TYR A 27 2.67 7.74 -11.72
CA TYR A 27 3.47 7.84 -10.51
C TYR A 27 4.96 7.60 -10.82
N ASP A 28 5.84 8.39 -10.20
CA ASP A 28 7.28 8.14 -10.24
C ASP A 28 7.67 6.90 -9.41
N LEU A 29 6.91 6.61 -8.34
CA LEU A 29 7.13 5.47 -7.44
C LEU A 29 5.81 4.96 -6.88
N VAL A 30 5.61 3.64 -6.96
CA VAL A 30 4.53 2.93 -6.25
C VAL A 30 5.14 1.72 -5.58
N MET A 31 4.92 1.58 -4.27
CA MET A 31 5.32 0.41 -3.50
C MET A 31 4.07 -0.26 -2.95
N THR A 32 3.97 -1.59 -3.12
CA THR A 32 2.83 -2.37 -2.61
C THR A 32 3.37 -3.51 -1.76
N HIS A 33 2.84 -3.66 -0.55
CA HIS A 33 3.20 -4.72 0.38
C HIS A 33 1.94 -5.27 1.03
N ALA A 34 1.78 -6.59 0.98
CA ALA A 34 0.68 -7.29 1.65
C ALA A 34 1.10 -7.56 3.10
N LEU A 35 0.46 -6.88 4.05
CA LEU A 35 0.67 -7.11 5.48
C LEU A 35 0.05 -8.45 5.89
N GLU A 36 0.62 -9.07 6.92
CA GLU A 36 0.06 -10.29 7.51
C GLU A 36 -1.34 -10.03 8.10
N TRP A 37 -1.50 -8.88 8.77
CA TRP A 37 -2.75 -8.42 9.36
C TRP A 37 -3.05 -6.99 8.94
N PRO A 38 -4.33 -6.61 8.81
CA PRO A 38 -4.68 -5.24 8.46
C PRO A 38 -4.23 -4.28 9.56
N SER A 39 -3.57 -3.20 9.15
CA SER A 39 -3.24 -2.08 10.04
C SER A 39 -4.39 -1.08 10.04
N LEU A 40 -4.72 -0.54 11.21
CA LEU A 40 -5.74 0.52 11.33
C LEU A 40 -5.13 1.91 11.46
N THR A 41 -3.81 1.99 11.66
CA THR A 41 -3.06 3.24 11.65
C THR A 41 -1.79 3.10 10.80
N ALA A 42 -1.34 4.21 10.21
CA ALA A 42 -0.07 4.27 9.49
C ALA A 42 0.56 5.65 9.74
N GLN A 43 1.77 5.69 10.29
CA GLN A 43 2.46 6.94 10.59
C GLN A 43 3.94 6.86 10.26
N TRP A 44 4.42 7.77 9.41
CA TRP A 44 5.85 7.93 9.16
C TRP A 44 6.54 8.54 10.38
N LEU A 45 7.69 7.99 10.72
CA LEU A 45 8.61 8.63 11.66
C LEU A 45 9.49 9.65 10.93
N PRO A 46 9.90 10.73 11.62
CA PRO A 46 10.70 11.79 11.00
C PRO A 46 12.13 11.35 10.66
N ASP A 47 12.61 10.27 11.28
CA ASP A 47 13.99 9.81 11.10
C ASP A 47 14.20 9.19 9.72
N VAL A 48 15.20 9.70 9.00
CA VAL A 48 15.62 9.21 7.70
C VAL A 48 17.08 8.81 7.78
N THR A 49 17.40 7.56 7.44
CA THR A 49 18.78 7.07 7.40
C THR A 49 19.24 6.94 5.96
N LYS A 50 20.36 7.57 5.61
CA LYS A 50 21.00 7.46 4.29
C LYS A 50 22.33 6.69 4.44
N PRO A 51 22.38 5.39 4.08
CA PRO A 51 23.61 4.63 4.18
C PRO A 51 24.69 5.17 3.24
N GLU A 52 25.94 5.20 3.69
CA GLU A 52 27.06 5.71 2.89
C GLU A 52 27.27 4.85 1.64
N GLY A 53 27.42 5.51 0.49
CA GLY A 53 27.62 4.83 -0.80
C GLY A 53 26.38 4.11 -1.36
N LYS A 54 25.18 4.37 -0.83
CA LYS A 54 23.91 3.83 -1.34
C LYS A 54 23.01 4.93 -1.92
N ASP A 55 22.19 4.54 -2.89
CA ASP A 55 21.25 5.39 -3.64
C ASP A 55 19.82 5.38 -3.07
N TYR A 56 19.63 4.84 -1.86
CA TYR A 56 18.33 4.77 -1.19
C TYR A 56 18.37 5.44 0.20
N SER A 57 17.19 5.85 0.65
CA SER A 57 16.96 6.33 2.02
C SER A 57 16.06 5.33 2.75
N ILE A 58 16.38 5.03 4.00
CA ILE A 58 15.57 4.19 4.87
C ILE A 58 14.65 5.09 5.67
N HIS A 59 13.35 4.87 5.49
CA HIS A 59 12.29 5.51 6.26
C HIS A 59 11.62 4.47 7.15
N ARG A 60 11.16 4.88 8.33
CA ARG A 60 10.42 4.01 9.26
C ARG A 60 8.95 4.40 9.26
N LEU A 61 8.09 3.38 9.15
CA LEU A 61 6.64 3.51 9.22
C LEU A 61 6.14 2.71 10.43
N ILE A 62 5.37 3.35 11.30
CA ILE A 62 4.62 2.67 12.36
C ILE A 62 3.29 2.24 11.77
N LEU A 63 2.98 0.95 11.95
CA LEU A 63 1.69 0.34 11.66
C LEU A 63 1.12 -0.15 12.98
N GLY A 64 -0.10 0.26 13.31
CA GLY A 64 -0.78 -0.13 14.54
C GLY A 64 -1.90 -1.12 14.27
N ASP A 65 -1.93 -2.19 15.06
CA ASP A 65 -3.09 -3.06 15.22
C ASP A 65 -4.03 -2.54 16.33
N THR A 66 -5.26 -3.02 16.37
CA THR A 66 -6.20 -2.77 17.49
C THR A 66 -6.18 -3.89 18.53
N TYR A 67 -5.21 -4.82 18.47
CA TYR A 67 -5.11 -5.86 19.48
C TYR A 67 -4.38 -5.34 20.72
N ILE A 68 -5.09 -4.52 21.50
CA ILE A 68 -4.74 -4.29 22.90
C ILE A 68 -5.02 -5.62 23.64
N ARG A 69 -3.98 -6.32 24.08
CA ARG A 69 -4.06 -7.28 25.19
C ARG A 69 -3.54 -6.62 26.46
#